data_AF-A0AAD8EUW2-F1
#
_entry.id   AF-A0AAD8EUW2-F1
#
_cell.length_a   1.000
_cell.length_b   1.000
_cell.length_c   1.000
_cell.angle_alpha   90.00
_cell.angle_beta   90.00
_cell.angle_gamma   90.00
#
_symmetry.space_group_name_H-M   'P 1'
#
loop_
_entity.id
_entity.type
_entity.pdbx_description
1 polymer ?
#
loop_
_entity_poly.entity_id
_entity_poly.type
_entity_poly.pdbx_seq_one_letter_code
_entity_poly.pdbx_strand_id
1 'polypeptide(L)'
;LSSSWTSPTIQQGTVNGDPDVDAIFRLTRKSVTSPLNVTFDSHAPPVLVPQGVFSPFNSQNTLFHERAFWALLIPTGTTFRMCDIWRGYWAQRLMWEIGDRLAFFPPNAHQNRSAHSYMEDAEDEKGMYFQTDFLIDFLTNWTCPSRMTFFQCVIKLTSDMVVKHFWKSEEIELTSRWLEDLLELGYPEPTRVIEVLTLSDNETLKLEDYNIFHYDIFKHETLLTNVTFIPVEQKSPQVAASDVQDSVSQKAFESLSKICPNITKLVNGPIDIFYSKYYYDIFLVIVFNKPGFYSNVRYLDALYRDIFPNIIYCGDNAAQFIEQTKNFGKQFSFIEEPLDNGIVGYICAVRAIEMNFNVKGFLIMGDDVLFKHWTFLNITKDHFWTTFEGVHNYINISEPKHWWSWWNMNIGKPAFYKTLEDFKSNQSVPEYINNTSFFLDSVWNFTGQRCVIEVSLSDLYYIPYVKRLQASWYLTKFYKNHLFLEIAVPTIVRGLETKEDMVPINGSSIWGGDRSRPFKFYSKVQSFFHPMKISIPATLLDVCNVYAPDVLKYSFGLTISNTTMV
;
A
#
# COMPACT_ATOMS: atom_id res chain seq x y z
N LEU A 1 -4.22 17.73 -4.96
CA LEU A 1 -4.01 16.52 -5.80
C LEU A 1 -3.62 17.02 -7.18
N SER A 2 -2.53 16.49 -7.75
CA SER A 2 -1.83 17.02 -8.93
C SER A 2 -2.74 17.19 -10.16
N SER A 3 -2.45 18.18 -11.00
CA SER A 3 -3.03 18.38 -12.34
C SER A 3 -2.67 17.27 -13.35
N SER A 4 -1.92 16.23 -12.96
CA SER A 4 -1.52 15.11 -13.81
C SER A 4 -2.37 13.83 -13.66
N TRP A 5 -3.40 13.83 -12.81
CA TRP A 5 -4.33 12.69 -12.73
C TRP A 5 -5.47 12.85 -13.74
N THR A 6 -5.53 11.97 -14.75
CA THR A 6 -6.72 11.86 -15.60
C THR A 6 -7.85 11.21 -14.79
N SER A 7 -8.89 11.97 -14.47
CA SER A 7 -10.08 11.48 -13.77
C SER A 7 -10.68 10.27 -14.50
N PRO A 8 -10.81 9.10 -13.86
CA PRO A 8 -11.40 7.88 -14.44
C PRO A 8 -12.80 8.16 -14.98
N THR A 9 -13.19 7.56 -16.12
CA THR A 9 -14.51 7.83 -16.71
C THR A 9 -15.67 7.28 -15.92
N ILE A 10 -15.49 6.09 -15.38
CA ILE A 10 -16.52 5.38 -14.66
C ILE A 10 -16.05 5.27 -13.22
N GLN A 11 -16.85 5.83 -12.33
CA GLN A 11 -16.53 5.97 -10.93
C GLN A 11 -17.67 5.37 -10.11
N GLN A 12 -17.40 4.27 -9.42
CA GLN A 12 -18.34 3.61 -8.52
C GLN A 12 -18.08 4.10 -7.09
N GLY A 13 -19.04 4.80 -6.49
CA GLY A 13 -18.96 5.11 -5.06
C GLY A 13 -19.38 3.92 -4.22
N THR A 14 -18.63 3.64 -3.14
CA THR A 14 -19.09 2.70 -2.11
C THR A 14 -20.30 3.28 -1.36
N VAL A 15 -21.10 2.42 -0.73
CA VAL A 15 -22.40 2.82 -0.14
C VAL A 15 -22.49 2.31 1.29
N ASN A 16 -22.74 3.22 2.25
CA ASN A 16 -22.96 2.84 3.65
C ASN A 16 -24.40 2.32 3.87
N GLY A 17 -24.63 1.57 4.93
CA GLY A 17 -25.95 1.03 5.29
C GLY A 17 -26.16 -0.36 4.71
N ASP A 18 -27.15 -0.52 3.83
CA ASP A 18 -27.46 -1.81 3.18
C ASP A 18 -27.07 -1.78 1.68
N PRO A 19 -25.75 -1.85 1.36
CA PRO A 19 -25.26 -1.74 -0.02
C PRO A 19 -25.74 -2.87 -0.90
N ASP A 20 -25.69 -2.68 -2.21
CA ASP A 20 -26.10 -3.68 -3.20
C ASP A 20 -25.08 -4.82 -3.33
N VAL A 21 -25.20 -5.77 -2.41
CA VAL A 21 -24.51 -7.07 -2.38
C VAL A 21 -25.47 -8.18 -2.82
N ASP A 22 -24.91 -9.27 -3.34
CA ASP A 22 -25.63 -10.42 -3.88
C ASP A 22 -26.51 -11.12 -2.83
N ALA A 23 -27.49 -11.88 -3.32
CA ALA A 23 -28.45 -12.58 -2.48
C ALA A 23 -27.80 -13.63 -1.56
N ILE A 24 -26.76 -14.36 -2.01
CA ILE A 24 -26.06 -15.35 -1.18
C ILE A 24 -25.34 -14.67 -0.01
N PHE A 25 -24.66 -13.55 -0.24
CA PHE A 25 -24.06 -12.75 0.83
C PHE A 25 -25.11 -12.37 1.87
N ARG A 26 -26.28 -11.91 1.44
CA ARG A 26 -27.37 -11.52 2.34
C ARG A 26 -27.90 -12.71 3.13
N LEU A 27 -28.21 -13.81 2.46
CA LEU A 27 -28.74 -15.03 3.06
C LEU A 27 -27.77 -15.63 4.10
N THR A 28 -26.46 -15.45 3.92
CA THR A 28 -25.44 -16.02 4.80
C THR A 28 -24.91 -15.07 5.88
N ARG A 29 -24.96 -13.75 5.66
CA ARG A 29 -24.35 -12.75 6.55
C ARG A 29 -25.36 -11.84 7.27
N LYS A 30 -26.59 -11.73 6.77
CA LYS A 30 -27.63 -10.93 7.44
C LYS A 30 -28.28 -11.78 8.54
N SER A 31 -28.15 -11.35 9.79
CA SER A 31 -28.92 -11.95 10.88
C SER A 31 -30.41 -11.68 10.68
N VAL A 32 -31.26 -12.64 11.03
CA VAL A 32 -32.73 -12.49 11.02
C VAL A 32 -33.18 -11.30 11.89
N THR A 33 -32.41 -10.97 12.92
CA THR A 33 -32.77 -9.98 13.95
C THR A 33 -32.13 -8.61 13.78
N SER A 34 -31.16 -8.43 12.87
CA SER A 34 -30.48 -7.15 12.68
C SER A 34 -30.40 -6.74 11.21
N PRO A 35 -30.63 -5.45 10.87
CA PRO A 35 -30.41 -4.97 9.52
C PRO A 35 -28.93 -5.15 9.14
N LEU A 36 -28.68 -5.34 7.84
CA LEU A 36 -27.32 -5.27 7.31
C LEU A 36 -26.88 -3.81 7.39
N ASN A 37 -25.75 -3.55 8.04
CA ASN A 37 -25.17 -2.21 8.15
C ASN A 37 -23.67 -2.28 7.91
N VAL A 38 -23.27 -1.95 6.68
CA VAL A 38 -21.88 -1.89 6.24
C VAL A 38 -21.43 -0.43 6.25
N THR A 39 -20.23 -0.18 6.78
CA THR A 39 -19.63 1.14 6.79
C THR A 39 -18.23 1.08 6.17
N PHE A 40 -17.94 2.01 5.28
CA PHE A 40 -16.63 2.21 4.68
C PHE A 40 -15.91 3.41 5.30
N ASP A 41 -14.58 3.44 5.23
CA ASP A 41 -13.81 4.61 5.66
C ASP A 41 -13.98 5.75 4.65
N SER A 42 -14.58 6.85 5.09
CA SER A 42 -14.82 8.05 4.27
C SER A 42 -13.53 8.76 3.85
N HIS A 43 -12.40 8.47 4.50
CA HIS A 43 -11.10 9.07 4.21
C HIS A 43 -10.22 8.19 3.33
N ALA A 44 -10.62 6.96 3.01
CA ALA A 44 -9.84 6.10 2.12
C ALA A 44 -9.58 6.82 0.77
N PRO A 45 -8.44 6.59 0.10
CA PRO A 45 -8.23 7.11 -1.24
C PRO A 45 -9.09 6.32 -2.24
N PRO A 46 -9.43 6.92 -3.39
CA PRO A 46 -10.02 6.16 -4.49
C PRO A 46 -9.08 5.06 -4.98
N VAL A 47 -9.64 3.92 -5.39
CA VAL A 47 -8.89 2.77 -5.90
C VAL A 47 -9.14 2.64 -7.39
N LEU A 48 -8.06 2.61 -8.18
CA LEU A 48 -8.12 2.33 -9.62
C LEU A 48 -7.97 0.83 -9.85
N VAL A 49 -8.89 0.25 -10.63
CA VAL A 49 -8.77 -1.14 -11.08
C VAL A 49 -7.74 -1.18 -12.21
N PRO A 50 -6.63 -1.93 -12.07
CA PRO A 50 -5.62 -2.01 -13.11
C PRO A 50 -6.14 -2.76 -14.35
N GLN A 51 -5.54 -2.48 -15.50
CA GLN A 51 -5.80 -3.24 -16.72
C GLN A 51 -5.48 -4.73 -16.50
N GLY A 52 -6.31 -5.61 -17.06
CA GLY A 52 -6.21 -7.05 -16.85
C GLY A 52 -6.91 -7.56 -15.58
N VAL A 53 -7.43 -6.66 -14.74
CA VAL A 53 -8.23 -7.02 -13.56
C VAL A 53 -9.65 -6.51 -13.75
N PHE A 54 -10.63 -7.36 -13.46
CA PHE A 54 -12.05 -7.01 -13.48
C PHE A 54 -12.60 -6.90 -12.06
N SER A 55 -13.48 -5.92 -11.84
CA SER A 55 -14.27 -5.82 -10.61
C SER A 55 -15.74 -5.56 -10.96
N PRO A 56 -16.71 -6.24 -10.35
CA PRO A 56 -18.12 -5.92 -10.59
C PRO A 56 -18.42 -4.49 -10.11
N PHE A 57 -19.23 -3.78 -10.88
CA PHE A 57 -19.84 -2.51 -10.49
C PHE A 57 -21.26 -2.44 -11.06
N ASN A 58 -22.14 -1.73 -10.39
CA ASN A 58 -23.56 -1.67 -10.74
C ASN A 58 -23.95 -0.24 -11.15
N SER A 59 -25.25 0.00 -11.36
CA SER A 59 -25.72 1.34 -11.72
C SER A 59 -25.97 2.25 -10.50
N GLN A 60 -25.95 1.72 -9.28
CA GLN A 60 -26.22 2.47 -8.07
C GLN A 60 -24.97 3.23 -7.64
N ASN A 61 -25.10 4.53 -7.37
CA ASN A 61 -23.98 5.36 -6.93
C ASN A 61 -22.78 5.38 -7.90
N THR A 62 -23.06 5.31 -9.20
CA THR A 62 -22.05 5.27 -10.27
C THR A 62 -22.12 6.54 -11.10
N LEU A 63 -20.99 7.22 -11.23
CA LEU A 63 -20.82 8.40 -12.06
C LEU A 63 -20.18 7.99 -13.39
N PHE A 64 -20.84 8.33 -14.49
CA PHE A 64 -20.30 8.22 -15.85
C PHE A 64 -19.97 9.63 -16.34
N HIS A 65 -18.69 9.87 -16.65
CA HIS A 65 -18.29 11.06 -17.40
C HIS A 65 -18.80 10.97 -18.83
N GLU A 66 -18.97 12.13 -19.49
CA GLU A 66 -19.44 12.24 -20.88
C GLU A 66 -18.76 11.22 -21.79
N ARG A 67 -17.43 11.13 -21.75
CA ARG A 67 -16.60 10.22 -22.58
C ARG A 67 -16.84 8.70 -22.33
N ALA A 68 -17.74 8.34 -21.42
CA ALA A 68 -18.21 6.98 -21.18
C ALA A 68 -19.74 6.81 -21.34
N PHE A 69 -20.44 7.75 -21.98
CA PHE A 69 -21.88 7.60 -22.23
C PHE A 69 -22.22 6.39 -23.12
N TRP A 70 -21.30 5.95 -23.98
CA TRP A 70 -21.43 4.67 -24.69
C TRP A 70 -21.64 3.48 -23.74
N ALA A 71 -21.16 3.56 -22.49
CA ALA A 71 -21.31 2.53 -21.47
C ALA A 71 -22.57 2.67 -20.59
N LEU A 72 -23.42 3.67 -20.83
CA LEU A 72 -24.70 3.81 -20.12
C LEU A 72 -25.75 2.79 -20.58
N LEU A 73 -25.53 2.14 -21.72
CA LEU A 73 -26.41 1.11 -22.25
C LEU A 73 -26.63 -0.02 -21.24
N ILE A 74 -27.88 -0.32 -20.91
CA ILE A 74 -28.25 -1.46 -20.07
C ILE A 74 -28.82 -2.57 -20.95
N PRO A 75 -28.25 -3.79 -20.93
CA PRO A 75 -28.77 -4.90 -21.70
C PRO A 75 -30.15 -5.34 -21.20
N THR A 76 -31.01 -5.73 -22.13
CA THR A 76 -32.43 -6.06 -21.86
C THR A 76 -32.73 -7.56 -21.93
N GLY A 77 -31.83 -8.33 -22.52
CA GLY A 77 -31.91 -9.78 -22.67
C GLY A 77 -31.54 -10.57 -21.41
N THR A 78 -30.97 -9.90 -20.41
CA THR A 78 -30.53 -10.46 -19.10
C THR A 78 -31.50 -10.10 -17.97
N THR A 79 -31.40 -10.78 -16.82
CA THR A 79 -32.24 -10.46 -15.65
C THR A 79 -31.91 -9.09 -15.06
N PHE A 80 -32.87 -8.47 -14.36
CA PHE A 80 -32.69 -7.15 -13.74
C PHE A 80 -31.59 -7.13 -12.65
N ARG A 81 -31.33 -8.28 -12.02
CA ARG A 81 -30.26 -8.44 -11.00
C ARG A 81 -28.86 -8.65 -11.57
N MET A 82 -28.74 -8.69 -12.90
CA MET A 82 -27.51 -9.13 -13.58
C MET A 82 -27.08 -8.21 -14.71
N CYS A 83 -28.03 -7.48 -15.31
CA CYS A 83 -27.80 -6.68 -16.51
C CYS A 83 -26.66 -5.66 -16.33
N ASP A 84 -26.65 -4.94 -15.22
CA ASP A 84 -25.71 -3.87 -14.97
C ASP A 84 -24.31 -4.35 -14.56
N ILE A 85 -24.23 -5.53 -13.93
CA ILE A 85 -22.97 -6.22 -13.60
C ILE A 85 -22.26 -6.71 -14.87
N TRP A 86 -22.96 -7.41 -15.76
CA TRP A 86 -22.36 -7.91 -17.01
C TRP A 86 -22.03 -6.79 -17.99
N ARG A 87 -22.88 -5.78 -18.06
CA ARG A 87 -22.55 -4.49 -18.69
C ARG A 87 -21.28 -3.89 -18.09
N GLY A 88 -21.10 -3.97 -16.78
CA GLY A 88 -19.91 -3.48 -16.10
C GLY A 88 -18.62 -4.18 -16.56
N TYR A 89 -18.65 -5.49 -16.77
CA TYR A 89 -17.50 -6.23 -17.31
C TYR A 89 -17.24 -5.92 -18.79
N TRP A 90 -18.30 -5.84 -19.60
CA TRP A 90 -18.22 -5.41 -21.00
C TRP A 90 -17.60 -4.00 -21.13
N ALA A 91 -18.05 -3.06 -20.31
CA ALA A 91 -17.53 -1.69 -20.28
C ALA A 91 -16.06 -1.67 -19.85
N GLN A 92 -15.69 -2.37 -18.78
CA GLN A 92 -14.29 -2.44 -18.33
C GLN A 92 -13.35 -2.95 -19.42
N ARG A 93 -13.74 -4.00 -20.17
CA ARG A 93 -12.89 -4.50 -21.25
C ARG A 93 -12.71 -3.44 -22.34
N LEU A 94 -13.78 -2.75 -22.74
CA LEU A 94 -13.72 -1.71 -23.76
C LEU A 94 -12.96 -0.45 -23.29
N MET A 95 -13.01 -0.11 -22.00
CA MET A 95 -12.25 1.00 -21.43
C MET A 95 -10.74 0.85 -21.62
N TRP A 96 -10.22 -0.39 -21.61
CA TRP A 96 -8.81 -0.65 -21.88
C TRP A 96 -8.40 -0.27 -23.31
N GLU A 97 -9.31 -0.36 -24.28
CA GLU A 97 -9.04 0.05 -25.68
C GLU A 97 -8.84 1.57 -25.82
N ILE A 98 -9.27 2.36 -24.84
CA ILE A 98 -9.15 3.82 -24.81
C ILE A 98 -8.22 4.31 -23.69
N GLY A 99 -7.44 3.41 -23.09
CA GLY A 99 -6.46 3.72 -22.04
C GLY A 99 -7.08 4.11 -20.70
N ASP A 100 -8.33 3.75 -20.44
CA ASP A 100 -9.07 4.14 -19.24
C ASP A 100 -9.31 2.99 -18.27
N ARG A 101 -9.73 3.32 -17.04
CA ARG A 101 -9.83 2.39 -15.90
C ARG A 101 -11.06 2.66 -15.06
N LEU A 102 -11.62 1.61 -14.46
CA LEU A 102 -12.67 1.72 -13.46
C LEU A 102 -12.08 2.22 -12.14
N ALA A 103 -12.81 3.07 -11.43
CA ALA A 103 -12.41 3.58 -10.13
C ALA A 103 -13.49 3.37 -9.07
N PHE A 104 -13.08 3.00 -7.86
CA PHE A 104 -13.92 2.94 -6.68
C PHE A 104 -13.63 4.10 -5.75
N PHE A 105 -14.67 4.78 -5.29
CA PHE A 105 -14.57 5.95 -4.42
C PHE A 105 -15.10 5.65 -3.01
N PRO A 106 -14.62 6.39 -1.99
CA PRO A 106 -15.14 6.34 -0.61
C PRO A 106 -16.65 6.57 -0.54
N PRO A 107 -17.29 6.22 0.58
CA PRO A 107 -18.73 6.29 0.69
C PRO A 107 -19.22 7.74 0.63
N ASN A 108 -20.07 8.01 -0.36
CA ASN A 108 -20.77 9.27 -0.56
C ASN A 108 -22.30 9.10 -0.59
N ALA A 109 -22.80 7.88 -0.37
CA ALA A 109 -24.22 7.56 -0.29
C ALA A 109 -24.51 6.62 0.89
N HIS A 110 -25.76 6.65 1.36
CA HIS A 110 -26.28 5.74 2.36
C HIS A 110 -27.57 5.09 1.84
N GLN A 111 -27.62 3.76 1.86
CA GLN A 111 -28.74 3.01 1.33
C GLN A 111 -29.59 2.40 2.45
N ASN A 112 -30.88 2.68 2.39
CA ASN A 112 -31.92 2.04 3.20
C ASN A 112 -32.80 1.22 2.26
N ARG A 113 -32.66 -0.10 2.27
CA ARG A 113 -33.32 -0.98 1.30
C ARG A 113 -34.77 -1.29 1.71
N SER A 114 -35.64 -1.45 0.73
CA SER A 114 -37.02 -1.92 0.89
C SER A 114 -37.10 -3.44 1.05
N ALA A 115 -38.19 -3.95 1.62
CA ALA A 115 -38.42 -5.39 1.77
C ALA A 115 -38.67 -6.07 0.41
N HIS A 116 -37.99 -7.20 0.17
CA HIS A 116 -38.14 -8.07 -1.01
C HIS A 116 -37.61 -9.47 -0.67
N SER A 117 -37.89 -10.46 -1.53
CA SER A 117 -37.51 -11.86 -1.33
C SER A 117 -36.06 -12.12 -1.77
N TYR A 118 -35.17 -12.42 -0.83
CA TYR A 118 -33.78 -12.79 -1.15
C TYR A 118 -33.67 -14.12 -1.91
N MET A 119 -34.67 -15.00 -1.81
CA MET A 119 -34.68 -16.27 -2.54
C MET A 119 -34.99 -16.06 -4.02
N GLU A 120 -35.90 -15.14 -4.35
CA GLU A 120 -36.20 -14.77 -5.74
C GLU A 120 -35.00 -14.05 -6.37
N ASP A 121 -34.37 -13.12 -5.64
CA ASP A 121 -33.14 -12.46 -6.07
C ASP A 121 -32.03 -13.48 -6.39
N ALA A 122 -31.85 -14.51 -5.55
CA ALA A 122 -30.86 -15.55 -5.79
C ALA A 122 -31.14 -16.38 -7.05
N GLU A 123 -32.41 -16.59 -7.39
CA GLU A 123 -32.81 -17.26 -8.64
C GLU A 123 -32.51 -16.39 -9.86
N ASP A 124 -32.82 -15.09 -9.79
CA ASP A 124 -32.53 -14.11 -10.84
C ASP A 124 -31.03 -13.86 -11.05
N GLU A 125 -30.21 -14.05 -10.01
CA GLU A 125 -28.75 -13.91 -10.03
C GLU A 125 -28.01 -15.17 -10.49
N LYS A 126 -28.71 -16.27 -10.82
CA LYS A 126 -28.10 -17.55 -11.18
C LYS A 126 -27.03 -17.44 -12.27
N GLY A 127 -27.26 -16.64 -13.30
CA GLY A 127 -26.27 -16.42 -14.36
C GLY A 127 -24.98 -15.79 -13.84
N MET A 128 -25.09 -14.87 -12.87
CA MET A 128 -23.93 -14.26 -12.21
C MET A 128 -23.09 -15.31 -11.49
N TYR A 129 -23.71 -16.23 -10.75
CA TYR A 129 -22.99 -17.25 -9.96
C TYR A 129 -22.31 -18.33 -10.80
N PHE A 130 -22.89 -18.72 -11.94
CA PHE A 130 -22.43 -19.88 -12.70
C PHE A 130 -21.76 -19.56 -14.04
N GLN A 131 -21.88 -18.33 -14.55
CA GLN A 131 -21.40 -17.97 -15.89
C GLN A 131 -20.37 -16.84 -15.91
N THR A 132 -20.23 -16.08 -14.81
CA THR A 132 -19.30 -14.93 -14.77
C THR A 132 -17.85 -15.34 -14.98
N ASP A 133 -17.40 -16.47 -14.44
CA ASP A 133 -16.01 -16.93 -14.65
C ASP A 133 -15.70 -17.14 -16.14
N PHE A 134 -16.61 -17.78 -16.89
CA PHE A 134 -16.47 -17.97 -18.33
C PHE A 134 -16.50 -16.64 -19.10
N LEU A 135 -17.30 -15.67 -18.63
CA LEU A 135 -17.34 -14.33 -19.21
C LEU A 135 -16.00 -13.62 -19.00
N ILE A 136 -15.43 -13.66 -17.80
CA ILE A 136 -14.14 -13.04 -17.48
C ILE A 136 -13.02 -13.69 -18.30
N ASP A 137 -12.98 -15.01 -18.40
CA ASP A 137 -12.00 -15.72 -19.23
C ASP A 137 -12.12 -15.31 -20.70
N PHE A 138 -13.35 -15.18 -21.22
CA PHE A 138 -13.59 -14.71 -22.57
C PHE A 138 -13.12 -13.26 -22.77
N LEU A 139 -13.51 -12.33 -21.88
CA LEU A 139 -13.16 -10.91 -21.99
C LEU A 139 -11.65 -10.68 -21.85
N THR A 140 -10.98 -11.44 -20.98
CA THR A 140 -9.52 -11.37 -20.79
C THR A 140 -8.77 -11.74 -22.06
N ASN A 141 -9.26 -12.73 -22.81
CA ASN A 141 -8.65 -13.18 -24.06
C ASN A 141 -9.17 -12.45 -25.30
N TRP A 142 -10.20 -11.61 -25.17
CA TRP A 142 -10.78 -10.89 -26.28
C TRP A 142 -9.89 -9.72 -26.69
N THR A 143 -9.74 -9.48 -27.99
CA THR A 143 -8.97 -8.37 -28.55
C THR A 143 -9.74 -7.68 -29.68
N CYS A 144 -9.73 -6.35 -29.72
CA CYS A 144 -10.29 -5.64 -30.85
C CYS A 144 -9.28 -5.52 -32.01
N PRO A 145 -9.63 -5.90 -33.26
CA PRO A 145 -8.77 -5.75 -34.42
C PRO A 145 -8.23 -4.32 -34.58
N SER A 146 -6.95 -4.15 -34.89
CA SER A 146 -6.27 -2.83 -34.92
C SER A 146 -6.81 -1.85 -35.95
N ARG A 147 -7.52 -2.35 -36.98
CA ARG A 147 -8.13 -1.51 -38.04
C ARG A 147 -9.53 -0.99 -37.70
N MET A 148 -10.11 -1.44 -36.58
CA MET A 148 -11.45 -1.04 -36.17
C MET A 148 -11.43 0.25 -35.33
N THR A 149 -12.42 1.11 -35.55
CA THR A 149 -12.70 2.24 -34.65
C THR A 149 -13.21 1.72 -33.30
N PHE A 150 -13.32 2.60 -32.30
CA PHE A 150 -13.80 2.20 -30.98
C PHE A 150 -15.24 1.66 -31.02
N PHE A 151 -16.18 2.33 -31.67
CA PHE A 151 -17.56 1.88 -31.83
C PHE A 151 -17.68 0.59 -32.63
N GLN A 152 -16.81 0.36 -33.61
CA GLN A 152 -16.71 -0.94 -34.26
C GLN A 152 -16.27 -2.05 -33.28
N CYS A 153 -15.35 -1.75 -32.35
CA CYS A 153 -14.99 -2.66 -31.26
C CYS A 153 -16.18 -2.93 -30.32
N VAL A 154 -16.95 -1.89 -29.97
CA VAL A 154 -18.13 -1.98 -29.11
C VAL A 154 -19.13 -2.97 -29.70
N ILE A 155 -19.52 -2.77 -30.97
CA ILE A 155 -20.45 -3.65 -31.69
C ILE A 155 -19.87 -5.06 -31.86
N LYS A 156 -18.58 -5.17 -32.19
CA LYS A 156 -17.92 -6.47 -32.31
C LYS A 156 -17.97 -7.26 -30.99
N LEU A 157 -17.63 -6.63 -29.87
CA LEU A 157 -17.65 -7.29 -28.57
C LEU A 157 -19.07 -7.74 -28.22
N THR A 158 -20.07 -6.87 -28.42
CA THR A 158 -21.48 -7.23 -28.24
C THR A 158 -21.86 -8.45 -29.08
N SER A 159 -21.51 -8.47 -30.37
CA SER A 159 -21.78 -9.60 -31.26
C SER A 159 -21.07 -10.89 -30.81
N ASP A 160 -19.80 -10.80 -30.41
CA ASP A 160 -19.06 -11.95 -29.92
C ASP A 160 -19.65 -12.48 -28.59
N MET A 161 -20.14 -11.60 -27.71
CA MET A 161 -20.85 -11.98 -26.49
C MET A 161 -22.18 -12.69 -26.77
N VAL A 162 -22.89 -12.29 -27.83
CA VAL A 162 -24.11 -12.98 -28.30
C VAL A 162 -23.78 -14.37 -28.86
N VAL A 163 -22.72 -14.48 -29.66
CA VAL A 163 -22.25 -15.78 -30.19
C VAL A 163 -21.84 -16.73 -29.05
N LYS A 164 -21.30 -16.19 -27.96
CA LYS A 164 -20.97 -16.95 -26.74
C LYS A 164 -22.15 -17.16 -25.80
N HIS A 165 -23.36 -16.73 -26.17
CA HIS A 165 -24.60 -16.87 -25.40
C HIS A 165 -24.59 -16.15 -24.04
N PHE A 166 -23.72 -15.16 -23.84
CA PHE A 166 -23.84 -14.25 -22.69
C PHE A 166 -25.01 -13.28 -22.90
N TRP A 167 -25.17 -12.78 -24.12
CA TRP A 167 -26.28 -11.89 -24.46
C TRP A 167 -27.18 -12.51 -25.53
N LYS A 168 -28.41 -11.98 -25.63
CA LYS A 168 -29.35 -12.38 -26.68
C LYS A 168 -29.14 -11.54 -27.93
N SER A 169 -29.64 -12.01 -29.07
CA SER A 169 -29.41 -11.37 -30.37
C SER A 169 -29.91 -9.93 -30.47
N GLU A 170 -30.93 -9.56 -29.69
CA GLU A 170 -31.50 -8.21 -29.68
C GLU A 170 -30.48 -7.15 -29.20
N GLU A 171 -29.48 -7.55 -28.41
CA GLU A 171 -28.46 -6.64 -27.88
C GLU A 171 -27.57 -6.01 -28.96
N ILE A 172 -27.40 -6.69 -30.10
CA ILE A 172 -26.61 -6.17 -31.22
C ILE A 172 -27.29 -4.93 -31.81
N GLU A 173 -28.59 -5.04 -32.11
CA GLU A 173 -29.34 -3.91 -32.66
C GLU A 173 -29.51 -2.81 -31.62
N LEU A 174 -29.81 -3.16 -30.36
CA LEU A 174 -29.90 -2.18 -29.28
C LEU A 174 -28.60 -1.38 -29.12
N THR A 175 -27.44 -2.05 -29.15
CA THR A 175 -26.13 -1.38 -29.09
C THR A 175 -25.90 -0.48 -30.30
N SER A 176 -26.24 -0.94 -31.51
CA SER A 176 -26.11 -0.11 -32.73
C SER A 176 -26.91 1.17 -32.63
N ARG A 177 -28.19 1.08 -32.23
CA ARG A 177 -29.06 2.24 -32.07
C ARG A 177 -28.56 3.21 -31.02
N TRP A 178 -28.08 2.70 -29.89
CA TRP A 178 -27.52 3.56 -28.84
C TRP A 178 -26.30 4.36 -29.33
N LEU A 179 -25.40 3.73 -30.09
CA LEU A 179 -24.23 4.42 -30.64
C LEU A 179 -24.62 5.43 -31.74
N GLU A 180 -25.61 5.09 -32.58
CA GLU A 180 -26.18 6.01 -33.58
C GLU A 180 -26.78 7.25 -32.92
N ASP A 181 -27.62 7.07 -31.89
CA ASP A 181 -28.23 8.17 -31.12
C ASP A 181 -27.16 9.08 -30.50
N LEU A 182 -26.08 8.51 -29.94
CA LEU A 182 -24.97 9.29 -29.41
C LEU A 182 -24.31 10.15 -30.48
N LEU A 183 -24.02 9.59 -31.66
CA LEU A 183 -23.43 10.34 -32.78
C LEU A 183 -24.36 11.47 -33.25
N GLU A 184 -25.67 11.23 -33.32
CA GLU A 184 -26.66 12.24 -33.67
C GLU A 184 -26.72 13.39 -32.65
N LEU A 185 -26.49 13.10 -31.37
CA LEU A 185 -26.40 14.09 -30.29
C LEU A 185 -25.06 14.83 -30.26
N GLY A 186 -24.14 14.55 -31.19
CA GLY A 186 -22.82 15.19 -31.27
C GLY A 186 -21.79 14.61 -30.31
N TYR A 187 -22.04 13.43 -29.74
CA TYR A 187 -21.07 12.72 -28.90
C TYR A 187 -19.84 12.29 -29.73
N PRO A 188 -18.61 12.69 -29.35
CA PRO A 188 -17.41 12.27 -30.07
C PRO A 188 -17.05 10.82 -29.73
N GLU A 189 -16.86 9.99 -30.76
CA GLU A 189 -16.34 8.63 -30.58
C GLU A 189 -14.94 8.67 -29.92
N PRO A 190 -14.73 7.93 -28.81
CA PRO A 190 -13.42 7.84 -28.18
C PRO A 190 -12.31 7.31 -29.09
N THR A 191 -11.14 7.93 -29.04
CA THR A 191 -9.96 7.45 -29.78
C THR A 191 -9.31 6.26 -29.08
N ARG A 192 -9.06 5.19 -29.83
CA ARG A 192 -8.36 4.01 -29.32
C ARG A 192 -6.88 4.28 -29.05
N VAL A 193 -6.38 3.70 -27.97
CA VAL A 193 -4.95 3.59 -27.69
C VAL A 193 -4.46 2.32 -28.39
N ILE A 194 -3.93 2.46 -29.60
CA ILE A 194 -3.28 1.34 -30.30
C ILE A 194 -1.90 1.18 -29.68
N GLU A 195 -1.72 0.17 -28.83
CA GLU A 195 -0.36 -0.29 -28.51
C GLU A 195 0.28 -0.76 -29.82
N VAL A 196 1.21 0.05 -30.32
CA VAL A 196 2.06 -0.33 -31.44
C VAL A 196 3.05 -1.38 -30.91
N LEU A 197 2.60 -2.63 -30.84
CA LEU A 197 3.52 -3.75 -30.93
C LEU A 197 4.00 -3.79 -32.38
N THR A 198 5.01 -2.96 -32.71
CA THR A 198 5.85 -3.18 -33.89
C THR A 198 6.65 -4.45 -33.65
N LEU A 199 6.01 -5.61 -33.85
CA LEU A 199 6.71 -6.77 -34.36
C LEU A 199 6.78 -6.56 -35.86
N SER A 200 7.81 -5.85 -36.31
CA SER A 200 8.23 -5.95 -37.70
C SER A 200 8.69 -7.38 -37.94
N ASP A 201 7.94 -8.10 -38.78
CA ASP A 201 8.40 -9.34 -39.38
C ASP A 201 9.81 -9.17 -39.95
N ASN A 202 10.68 -10.12 -39.63
CA ASN A 202 12.12 -10.21 -39.95
C ASN A 202 13.08 -9.51 -38.98
N GLU A 203 13.40 -10.18 -37.88
CA GLU A 203 14.77 -10.60 -37.57
C GLU A 203 14.77 -11.55 -36.37
N THR A 204 15.68 -12.52 -36.40
CA THR A 204 15.77 -13.61 -35.42
C THR A 204 16.25 -13.04 -34.08
N LEU A 205 15.32 -12.79 -33.16
CA LEU A 205 15.63 -12.28 -31.82
C LEU A 205 16.38 -13.34 -31.01
N LYS A 206 17.69 -13.13 -30.84
CA LYS A 206 18.44 -13.72 -29.73
C LYS A 206 18.03 -13.00 -28.44
N LEU A 207 17.74 -13.77 -27.40
CA LEU A 207 17.28 -13.33 -26.08
C LEU A 207 18.32 -12.54 -25.25
N GLU A 208 19.36 -11.99 -25.88
CA GLU A 208 20.53 -11.42 -25.17
C GLU A 208 20.66 -9.89 -25.26
N ASP A 209 19.84 -9.19 -26.06
CA ASP A 209 20.01 -7.73 -26.28
C ASP A 209 18.96 -6.82 -25.62
N TYR A 210 18.06 -7.35 -24.79
CA TYR A 210 17.20 -6.52 -23.94
C TYR A 210 17.95 -6.07 -22.68
N ASN A 211 18.77 -5.03 -22.81
CA ASN A 211 19.24 -4.22 -21.69
C ASN A 211 18.06 -3.42 -21.10
N ILE A 212 17.19 -4.08 -20.33
CA ILE A 212 16.09 -3.50 -19.53
C ILE A 212 16.65 -2.88 -18.22
N PHE A 213 17.78 -2.17 -18.29
CA PHE A 213 18.41 -1.58 -17.09
C PHE A 213 18.64 -0.07 -17.17
N HIS A 214 18.16 0.61 -18.21
CA HIS A 214 18.27 2.07 -18.32
C HIS A 214 16.95 2.72 -18.76
N TYR A 215 15.82 2.30 -18.17
CA TYR A 215 14.65 3.18 -18.12
C TYR A 215 14.91 4.19 -16.99
N ASP A 216 14.94 5.47 -17.32
CA ASP A 216 15.25 6.57 -16.40
C ASP A 216 14.00 6.81 -15.51
N ILE A 217 13.71 5.85 -14.61
CA ILE A 217 12.50 5.81 -13.75
C ILE A 217 12.35 7.10 -12.91
N PHE A 218 13.44 7.83 -12.71
CA PHE A 218 13.49 9.08 -11.92
C PHE A 218 13.18 10.36 -12.72
N LYS A 219 12.95 10.29 -14.04
CA LYS A 219 12.63 11.47 -14.87
C LYS A 219 11.14 11.74 -15.11
N HIS A 220 10.27 10.75 -14.91
CA HIS A 220 8.85 10.88 -15.19
C HIS A 220 8.01 10.89 -13.91
N GLU A 221 6.96 11.74 -13.87
CA GLU A 221 5.96 11.70 -12.80
C GLU A 221 5.38 10.28 -12.72
N THR A 222 5.67 9.64 -11.59
CA THR A 222 5.30 8.29 -11.13
C THR A 222 4.47 7.44 -12.11
N LEU A 223 5.14 6.42 -12.67
CA LEU A 223 4.48 5.19 -13.10
C LEU A 223 3.56 4.68 -11.97
N LEU A 224 2.43 4.10 -12.35
CA LEU A 224 1.44 3.53 -11.43
C LEU A 224 2.13 2.64 -10.38
N THR A 225 2.02 3.00 -9.10
CA THR A 225 2.52 2.16 -7.99
C THR A 225 1.65 0.92 -7.87
N ASN A 226 2.26 -0.25 -7.94
CA ASN A 226 1.57 -1.50 -7.66
C ASN A 226 1.45 -1.68 -6.15
N VAL A 227 0.22 -1.59 -5.63
CA VAL A 227 -0.08 -1.91 -4.25
C VAL A 227 -0.92 -3.18 -4.23
N THR A 228 -0.35 -4.26 -3.70
CA THR A 228 -1.12 -5.45 -3.37
C THR A 228 -1.70 -5.24 -1.98
N PHE A 229 -2.99 -4.95 -1.89
CA PHE A 229 -3.68 -4.80 -0.62
C PHE A 229 -4.45 -6.07 -0.28
N ILE A 230 -4.13 -6.68 0.85
CA ILE A 230 -4.95 -7.76 1.42
C ILE A 230 -5.76 -7.17 2.57
N PRO A 231 -7.10 -7.13 2.46
CA PRO A 231 -7.95 -6.65 3.53
C PRO A 231 -7.76 -7.58 4.72
N VAL A 232 -7.23 -7.01 5.80
CA VAL A 232 -7.31 -7.66 7.09
C VAL A 232 -8.72 -7.38 7.60
N GLU A 233 -9.56 -8.40 7.73
CA GLU A 233 -10.81 -8.25 8.50
C GLU A 233 -10.43 -7.88 9.94
N GLN A 234 -10.29 -6.58 10.19
CA GLN A 234 -10.14 -6.04 11.53
C GLN A 234 -11.54 -5.83 12.08
N LYS A 235 -11.84 -6.39 13.25
CA LYS A 235 -12.98 -5.92 14.02
C LYS A 235 -12.74 -4.44 14.32
N SER A 236 -13.72 -3.60 13.99
CA SER A 236 -13.64 -2.15 14.24
C SER A 236 -13.14 -1.88 15.67
N PRO A 237 -12.28 -0.88 15.91
CA PRO A 237 -11.69 -0.60 17.22
C PRO A 237 -12.73 -0.46 18.35
N GLN A 238 -13.97 -0.07 18.02
CA GLN A 238 -15.07 0.04 18.97
C GLN A 238 -15.66 -1.32 19.44
N VAL A 239 -15.34 -2.43 18.76
CA VAL A 239 -15.85 -3.78 19.04
C VAL A 239 -14.85 -4.62 19.85
N ALA A 240 -13.66 -4.10 20.15
CA ALA A 240 -12.69 -4.75 21.04
C ALA A 240 -13.14 -4.64 22.51
N ALA A 241 -14.23 -5.33 22.86
CA ALA A 241 -14.64 -5.57 24.22
C ALA A 241 -13.62 -6.49 24.94
N SER A 242 -13.64 -6.45 26.27
CA SER A 242 -12.71 -7.06 27.23
C SER A 242 -12.40 -8.56 27.04
N ASP A 243 -13.22 -9.31 26.29
CA ASP A 243 -13.04 -10.76 26.07
C ASP A 243 -12.01 -11.11 24.98
N VAL A 244 -11.48 -10.10 24.25
CA VAL A 244 -10.54 -10.33 23.13
C VAL A 244 -9.11 -10.64 23.61
N GLN A 245 -8.74 -10.25 24.82
CA GLN A 245 -7.36 -10.27 25.31
C GLN A 245 -6.76 -11.68 25.43
N ASP A 246 -7.55 -12.65 25.87
CA ASP A 246 -7.14 -14.06 25.93
C ASP A 246 -6.95 -14.67 24.53
N SER A 247 -7.80 -14.27 23.57
CA SER A 247 -7.73 -14.80 22.20
C SER A 247 -6.50 -14.31 21.42
N VAL A 248 -6.04 -13.08 21.67
CA VAL A 248 -4.89 -12.50 20.96
C VAL A 248 -3.58 -12.96 21.58
N SER A 249 -3.51 -13.07 22.91
CA SER A 249 -2.34 -13.63 23.60
C SER A 249 -2.06 -15.06 23.13
N GLN A 250 -3.11 -15.87 22.97
CA GLN A 250 -3.03 -17.21 22.41
C GLN A 250 -2.56 -17.20 20.94
N LYS A 251 -3.09 -16.30 20.10
CA LYS A 251 -2.63 -16.14 18.71
C LYS A 251 -1.16 -15.76 18.62
N ALA A 252 -0.70 -14.81 19.44
CA ALA A 252 0.71 -14.40 19.47
C ALA A 252 1.62 -15.56 19.88
N PHE A 253 1.22 -16.34 20.89
CA PHE A 253 1.93 -17.56 21.26
C PHE A 253 1.98 -18.59 20.12
N GLU A 254 0.87 -18.84 19.43
CA GLU A 254 0.80 -19.75 18.28
C GLU A 254 1.65 -19.26 17.10
N SER A 255 1.65 -17.95 16.82
CA SER A 255 2.49 -17.34 15.78
C SER A 255 3.98 -17.49 16.08
N LEU A 256 4.39 -17.20 17.33
CA LEU A 256 5.79 -17.26 17.74
C LEU A 256 6.29 -18.70 17.90
N SER A 257 5.50 -19.63 18.44
CA SER A 257 5.87 -21.05 18.54
C SER A 257 6.09 -21.72 17.18
N LYS A 258 5.40 -21.26 16.12
CA LYS A 258 5.61 -21.71 14.73
C LYS A 258 6.97 -21.32 14.13
N ILE A 259 7.62 -20.29 14.67
CA ILE A 259 8.95 -19.84 14.21
C ILE A 259 10.05 -20.15 15.22
N CYS A 260 9.71 -20.35 16.49
CA CYS A 260 10.62 -20.59 17.59
C CYS A 260 10.29 -21.91 18.31
N PRO A 261 10.93 -23.02 17.93
CA PRO A 261 10.64 -24.35 18.50
C PRO A 261 10.83 -24.44 20.03
N ASN A 262 11.66 -23.56 20.61
CA ASN A 262 11.93 -23.54 22.05
C ASN A 262 10.74 -22.97 22.87
N ILE A 263 9.80 -22.30 22.23
CA ILE A 263 8.59 -21.75 22.86
C ILE A 263 7.51 -22.85 22.85
N THR A 264 7.52 -23.69 23.88
CA THR A 264 6.72 -24.93 23.92
C THR A 264 5.54 -24.90 24.89
N LYS A 265 5.63 -24.12 25.97
CA LYS A 265 4.60 -24.11 27.02
C LYS A 265 4.36 -22.72 27.58
N LEU A 266 3.08 -22.34 27.56
CA LEU A 266 2.56 -21.11 28.13
C LEU A 266 2.36 -21.29 29.64
N VAL A 267 2.91 -20.36 30.42
CA VAL A 267 2.61 -20.22 31.85
C VAL A 267 2.08 -18.82 32.06
N ASN A 268 0.86 -18.71 32.61
CA ASN A 268 0.30 -17.43 32.98
C ASN A 268 1.19 -16.79 34.05
N GLY A 269 1.76 -15.63 33.73
CA GLY A 269 2.56 -14.86 34.68
C GLY A 269 1.68 -14.22 35.76
N PRO A 270 2.25 -13.75 36.89
CA PRO A 270 1.52 -12.98 37.86
C PRO A 270 0.98 -11.68 37.22
N ILE A 271 -0.32 -11.47 37.38
CA ILE A 271 -1.12 -10.37 36.83
C ILE A 271 -0.77 -9.10 37.59
N ASP A 272 0.28 -8.37 37.20
CA ASP A 272 0.58 -7.06 37.83
C ASP A 272 1.40 -6.09 36.97
N ILE A 273 1.40 -6.25 35.64
CA ILE A 273 2.07 -5.30 34.74
C ILE A 273 1.11 -4.93 33.60
N PHE A 274 0.83 -3.64 33.46
CA PHE A 274 -0.06 -3.06 32.44
C PHE A 274 0.23 -3.63 31.04
N TYR A 275 -0.66 -4.46 30.53
CA TYR A 275 -0.54 -5.02 29.18
C TYR A 275 -0.92 -3.99 28.12
N SER A 276 -0.05 -3.88 27.12
CA SER A 276 -0.12 -3.03 25.95
C SER A 276 -1.52 -2.94 25.32
N LYS A 277 -2.05 -1.71 25.23
CA LYS A 277 -3.06 -1.34 24.23
C LYS A 277 -2.43 -1.52 22.84
N TYR A 278 -2.93 -2.46 22.05
CA TYR A 278 -2.55 -2.68 20.65
C TYR A 278 -2.42 -1.37 19.86
N TYR A 279 -1.47 -1.29 18.94
CA TYR A 279 -1.23 -0.11 18.09
C TYR A 279 -2.15 -0.08 16.87
N TYR A 280 -3.47 -0.04 17.09
CA TYR A 280 -4.45 0.19 16.02
C TYR A 280 -4.29 1.59 15.39
N ASP A 281 -3.66 2.51 16.10
CA ASP A 281 -3.50 3.90 15.69
C ASP A 281 -2.11 4.20 15.11
N ILE A 282 -1.27 3.19 14.86
CA ILE A 282 -0.01 3.35 14.12
C ILE A 282 -0.03 2.44 12.90
N PHE A 283 0.36 2.99 11.74
CA PHE A 283 0.58 2.22 10.53
C PHE A 283 2.06 1.85 10.40
N LEU A 284 2.39 0.57 10.56
CA LEU A 284 3.75 0.05 10.49
C LEU A 284 4.14 -0.28 9.04
N VAL A 285 5.22 0.34 8.56
CA VAL A 285 5.81 0.12 7.24
C VAL A 285 7.17 -0.56 7.43
N ILE A 286 7.29 -1.79 6.95
CA ILE A 286 8.55 -2.54 6.97
C ILE A 286 9.18 -2.51 5.58
N VAL A 287 10.35 -1.88 5.46
CA VAL A 287 11.07 -1.65 4.21
C VAL A 287 12.14 -2.70 4.00
N PHE A 288 12.06 -3.44 2.89
CA PHE A 288 13.08 -4.38 2.46
C PHE A 288 14.06 -3.69 1.53
N ASN A 289 15.19 -3.24 2.09
CA ASN A 289 16.18 -2.45 1.35
C ASN A 289 16.82 -3.20 0.16
N LYS A 290 16.76 -4.54 0.14
CA LYS A 290 17.32 -5.37 -0.94
C LYS A 290 16.36 -6.46 -1.38
N PRO A 291 16.32 -6.78 -2.68
CA PRO A 291 15.54 -7.90 -3.20
C PRO A 291 16.08 -9.22 -2.65
N GLY A 292 15.24 -10.26 -2.67
CA GLY A 292 15.61 -11.63 -2.34
C GLY A 292 15.46 -12.03 -0.87
N PHE A 293 15.08 -11.09 0.00
CA PHE A 293 15.01 -11.35 1.45
C PHE A 293 13.59 -11.37 2.03
N TYR A 294 12.55 -11.50 1.20
CA TYR A 294 11.15 -11.50 1.64
C TYR A 294 10.76 -12.72 2.49
N SER A 295 11.55 -13.79 2.49
CA SER A 295 11.40 -14.89 3.46
C SER A 295 11.42 -14.40 4.92
N ASN A 296 12.05 -13.25 5.20
CA ASN A 296 12.08 -12.65 6.53
C ASN A 296 10.71 -12.16 7.02
N VAL A 297 9.75 -11.94 6.10
CA VAL A 297 8.37 -11.54 6.42
C VAL A 297 7.74 -12.49 7.44
N ARG A 298 7.99 -13.80 7.32
CA ARG A 298 7.45 -14.80 8.27
C ARG A 298 7.80 -14.49 9.73
N TYR A 299 9.01 -14.02 9.98
CA TYR A 299 9.47 -13.72 11.33
C TYR A 299 8.98 -12.35 11.81
N LEU A 300 9.05 -11.34 10.95
CA LEU A 300 8.60 -9.99 11.27
C LEU A 300 7.08 -9.97 11.51
N ASP A 301 6.31 -10.69 10.70
CA ASP A 301 4.88 -10.87 10.91
C ASP A 301 4.59 -11.50 12.28
N ALA A 302 5.24 -12.61 12.63
CA ALA A 302 5.03 -13.26 13.92
C ALA A 302 5.40 -12.36 15.12
N LEU A 303 6.36 -11.46 14.96
CA LEU A 303 6.81 -10.54 16.01
C LEU A 303 5.95 -9.27 16.15
N TYR A 304 5.39 -8.77 15.06
CA TYR A 304 4.77 -7.43 15.02
C TYR A 304 3.28 -7.44 14.68
N ARG A 305 2.76 -8.42 13.93
CA ARG A 305 1.40 -8.38 13.38
C ARG A 305 0.31 -8.32 14.44
N ASP A 306 0.46 -9.08 15.52
CA ASP A 306 -0.53 -9.13 16.60
C ASP A 306 -0.51 -7.86 17.46
N ILE A 307 0.54 -7.02 17.34
CA ILE A 307 0.70 -5.73 18.03
C ILE A 307 0.32 -4.55 17.12
N PHE A 308 0.67 -4.64 15.83
CA PHE A 308 0.41 -3.65 14.78
C PHE A 308 -0.53 -4.27 13.74
N PRO A 309 -1.86 -4.14 13.93
CA PRO A 309 -2.84 -4.66 12.99
C PRO A 309 -2.73 -4.00 11.61
N ASN A 310 -2.33 -2.73 11.61
CA ASN A 310 -2.04 -1.94 10.41
C ASN A 310 -0.55 -2.08 10.09
N ILE A 311 -0.20 -3.10 9.31
CA ILE A 311 1.16 -3.39 8.89
C ILE A 311 1.21 -3.63 7.38
N ILE A 312 2.22 -3.06 6.72
CA ILE A 312 2.51 -3.29 5.31
C ILE A 312 4.00 -3.54 5.11
N TYR A 313 4.32 -4.33 4.09
CA TYR A 313 5.69 -4.56 3.65
C TYR A 313 5.95 -3.77 2.37
N CYS A 314 7.17 -3.30 2.16
CA CYS A 314 7.55 -2.54 0.98
C CYS A 314 8.89 -3.04 0.44
N GLY A 315 9.00 -3.15 -0.89
CA GLY A 315 10.20 -3.62 -1.57
C GLY A 315 10.14 -3.35 -3.07
N ASP A 316 11.14 -3.82 -3.80
CA ASP A 316 11.32 -3.54 -5.24
C ASP A 316 10.80 -4.62 -6.19
N ASN A 317 10.27 -5.74 -5.67
CA ASN A 317 9.81 -6.85 -6.52
C ASN A 317 8.60 -7.60 -5.93
N ALA A 318 7.39 -7.27 -6.41
CA ALA A 318 6.15 -7.89 -5.96
C ALA A 318 6.05 -9.38 -6.35
N ALA A 319 6.52 -9.75 -7.54
CA ALA A 319 6.46 -11.14 -8.01
C ALA A 319 7.30 -12.07 -7.11
N GLN A 320 8.52 -11.65 -6.78
CA GLN A 320 9.39 -12.35 -5.84
C GLN A 320 8.81 -12.36 -4.43
N PHE A 321 8.18 -11.26 -3.99
CA PHE A 321 7.48 -11.21 -2.70
C PHE A 321 6.38 -12.27 -2.62
N ILE A 322 5.50 -12.34 -3.63
CA ILE A 322 4.43 -13.34 -3.71
C ILE A 322 5.02 -14.74 -3.71
N GLU A 323 6.05 -14.99 -4.52
CA GLU A 323 6.67 -16.32 -4.60
C GLU A 323 7.25 -16.77 -3.26
N GLN A 324 7.96 -15.89 -2.55
CA GLN A 324 8.60 -16.21 -1.28
C GLN A 324 7.62 -16.30 -0.10
N THR A 325 6.43 -15.71 -0.22
CA THR A 325 5.42 -15.69 0.85
C THR A 325 4.25 -16.66 0.62
N LYS A 326 4.09 -17.23 -0.58
CA LYS A 326 2.95 -18.09 -0.96
C LYS A 326 2.63 -19.23 0.01
N ASN A 327 3.66 -19.80 0.66
CA ASN A 327 3.54 -20.97 1.53
C ASN A 327 3.37 -20.61 3.02
N PHE A 328 3.21 -19.33 3.37
CA PHE A 328 3.07 -18.91 4.77
C PHE A 328 1.65 -19.09 5.32
N GLY A 329 0.71 -19.58 4.50
CA GLY A 329 -0.66 -19.87 4.92
C GLY A 329 -1.53 -18.62 5.08
N LYS A 330 -1.05 -17.45 4.64
CA LYS A 330 -1.79 -16.21 4.54
C LYS A 330 -1.15 -15.27 3.52
N GLN A 331 -1.90 -14.28 3.07
CA GLN A 331 -1.43 -13.24 2.17
C GLN A 331 -1.01 -12.00 2.97
N PHE A 332 -0.08 -11.20 2.42
CA PHE A 332 0.46 -9.99 3.05
C PHE A 332 0.34 -8.78 2.13
N SER A 333 -0.05 -7.64 2.69
CA SER A 333 -0.07 -6.38 1.95
C SER A 333 1.34 -5.93 1.59
N PHE A 334 1.53 -5.48 0.34
CA PHE A 334 2.82 -5.13 -0.22
C PHE A 334 2.76 -3.87 -1.10
N ILE A 335 3.75 -3.00 -0.94
CA ILE A 335 4.01 -1.84 -1.80
C ILE A 335 5.25 -2.16 -2.65
N GLU A 336 5.10 -2.10 -3.96
CA GLU A 336 6.21 -2.24 -4.90
C GLU A 336 6.74 -0.85 -5.32
N GLU A 337 8.00 -0.55 -4.98
CA GLU A 337 8.69 0.69 -5.35
C GLU A 337 10.17 0.42 -5.62
N PRO A 338 10.80 1.10 -6.60
CA PRO A 338 12.22 0.92 -6.88
C PRO A 338 13.07 1.63 -5.81
N LEU A 339 13.51 0.88 -4.81
CA LEU A 339 14.18 1.42 -3.63
C LEU A 339 15.67 1.76 -3.84
N ASP A 340 16.25 1.30 -4.96
CA ASP A 340 17.68 1.38 -5.29
C ASP A 340 18.60 0.96 -4.13
N ASN A 341 18.53 -0.33 -3.77
CA ASN A 341 19.28 -0.89 -2.64
C ASN A 341 19.08 -0.15 -1.31
N GLY A 342 17.90 0.43 -1.12
CA GLY A 342 17.50 1.18 0.06
C GLY A 342 17.82 2.67 -0.01
N ILE A 343 18.59 3.16 -0.99
CA ILE A 343 19.01 4.57 -1.11
C ILE A 343 17.83 5.54 -0.95
N VAL A 344 16.69 5.19 -1.54
CA VAL A 344 15.46 5.99 -1.50
C VAL A 344 14.31 5.27 -0.78
N GLY A 345 14.62 4.37 0.15
CA GLY A 345 13.65 3.51 0.86
C GLY A 345 12.51 4.28 1.57
N TYR A 346 12.71 5.56 1.88
CA TYR A 346 11.68 6.44 2.44
C TYR A 346 10.47 6.66 1.50
N ILE A 347 10.56 6.31 0.20
CA ILE A 347 9.42 6.34 -0.72
C ILE A 347 8.29 5.43 -0.24
N CYS A 348 8.61 4.33 0.46
CA CYS A 348 7.62 3.46 1.08
C CYS A 348 6.75 4.22 2.10
N ALA A 349 7.33 5.20 2.81
CA ALA A 349 6.58 6.05 3.75
C ALA A 349 5.60 6.96 3.02
N VAL A 350 6.02 7.53 1.87
CA VAL A 350 5.15 8.35 1.01
C VAL A 350 3.96 7.53 0.55
N ARG A 351 4.19 6.32 0.02
CA ARG A 351 3.11 5.44 -0.45
C ARG A 351 2.15 5.04 0.66
N ALA A 352 2.68 4.73 1.85
CA ALA A 352 1.83 4.45 3.00
C ALA A 352 0.97 5.66 3.42
N ILE A 353 1.51 6.89 3.34
CA ILE A 353 0.75 8.13 3.61
C ILE A 353 -0.35 8.35 2.55
N GLU A 354 -0.04 8.09 1.27
CA GLU A 354 -0.99 8.20 0.15
C GLU A 354 -2.18 7.22 0.29
N MET A 355 -1.97 6.08 0.97
CA MET A 355 -3.05 5.16 1.33
C MET A 355 -4.06 5.76 2.34
N ASN A 356 -3.74 6.91 2.95
CA ASN A 356 -4.60 7.73 3.82
C ASN A 356 -5.38 6.97 4.90
N PHE A 357 -4.73 6.00 5.56
CA PHE A 357 -5.30 5.29 6.70
C PHE A 357 -5.62 6.23 7.86
N ASN A 358 -6.74 5.98 8.54
CA ASN A 358 -7.14 6.71 9.73
C ASN A 358 -6.32 6.28 10.97
N VAL A 359 -5.09 6.78 11.05
CA VAL A 359 -4.10 6.48 12.12
C VAL A 359 -3.54 7.78 12.73
N LYS A 360 -2.83 7.67 13.85
CA LYS A 360 -2.10 8.77 14.50
C LYS A 360 -0.71 9.01 13.92
N GLY A 361 -0.17 8.06 13.17
CA GLY A 361 1.02 8.26 12.35
C GLY A 361 1.59 6.96 11.78
N PHE A 362 2.76 7.09 11.18
CA PHE A 362 3.40 6.04 10.38
C PHE A 362 4.75 5.70 11.00
N LEU A 363 4.95 4.45 11.40
CA LEU A 363 6.23 3.95 11.89
C LEU A 363 6.93 3.23 10.75
N ILE A 364 8.12 3.70 10.36
CA ILE A 364 8.91 3.14 9.28
C ILE A 364 10.10 2.43 9.90
N MET A 365 10.33 1.18 9.51
CA MET A 365 11.52 0.44 9.91
C MET A 365 12.10 -0.42 8.79
N GLY A 366 13.41 -0.62 8.80
CA GLY A 366 14.08 -1.61 7.96
C GLY A 366 13.72 -3.05 8.35
N ASP A 367 13.78 -3.95 7.39
CA ASP A 367 13.51 -5.38 7.56
C ASP A 367 14.51 -6.12 8.47
N ASP A 368 15.64 -5.48 8.77
CA ASP A 368 16.69 -5.93 9.67
C ASP A 368 16.75 -5.10 10.97
N VAL A 369 15.66 -4.45 11.36
CA VAL A 369 15.57 -3.74 12.65
C VAL A 369 14.78 -4.57 13.67
N LEU A 370 15.26 -4.63 14.92
CA LEU A 370 14.47 -5.04 16.07
C LEU A 370 13.99 -3.81 16.84
N PHE A 371 12.68 -3.64 16.97
CA PHE A 371 12.05 -2.50 17.64
C PHE A 371 11.21 -2.96 18.85
N LYS A 372 11.63 -2.56 20.05
CA LYS A 372 10.94 -2.86 21.31
C LYS A 372 9.73 -1.96 21.51
N HIS A 373 8.68 -2.22 20.75
CA HIS A 373 7.43 -1.47 20.79
C HIS A 373 6.85 -1.30 22.20
N TRP A 374 7.03 -2.26 23.11
CA TRP A 374 6.56 -2.15 24.50
C TRP A 374 7.17 -0.98 25.29
N THR A 375 8.29 -0.39 24.84
CA THR A 375 8.87 0.81 25.47
C THR A 375 8.19 2.11 25.03
N PHE A 376 7.26 2.08 24.06
CA PHE A 376 6.62 3.27 23.46
C PHE A 376 5.11 3.34 23.70
N LEU A 377 4.56 2.61 24.66
CA LEU A 377 3.10 2.53 24.87
C LEU A 377 2.48 3.88 25.26
N ASN A 378 3.21 4.66 26.05
CA ASN A 378 2.74 5.95 26.61
C ASN A 378 3.45 7.17 26.01
N ILE A 379 4.14 6.99 24.88
CA ILE A 379 4.89 8.06 24.23
C ILE A 379 3.95 8.86 23.31
N THR A 380 4.13 10.19 23.28
CA THR A 380 3.35 11.10 22.42
C THR A 380 3.52 10.74 20.94
N LYS A 381 2.42 10.73 20.20
CA LYS A 381 2.35 10.38 18.76
C LYS A 381 2.21 11.60 17.86
N ASP A 382 2.28 12.80 18.43
CA ASP A 382 2.09 14.08 17.73
C ASP A 382 3.41 14.64 17.15
N HIS A 383 4.54 14.02 17.51
CA HIS A 383 5.88 14.43 17.13
C HIS A 383 6.66 13.31 16.44
N PHE A 384 7.71 13.67 15.70
CA PHE A 384 8.60 12.70 15.08
C PHE A 384 9.33 11.85 16.13
N TRP A 385 9.46 10.55 15.89
CA TRP A 385 10.34 9.67 16.66
C TRP A 385 11.55 9.31 15.81
N THR A 386 12.77 9.46 16.32
CA THR A 386 13.97 9.23 15.52
C THR A 386 15.14 8.66 16.32
N THR A 387 16.07 8.03 15.63
CA THR A 387 17.28 7.41 16.21
C THR A 387 18.49 8.34 16.25
N PHE A 388 18.31 9.65 16.03
CA PHE A 388 19.42 10.56 15.70
C PHE A 388 20.30 10.95 16.90
N GLU A 389 19.91 10.60 18.14
CA GLU A 389 20.70 10.95 19.31
C GLU A 389 21.96 10.08 19.43
N GLY A 390 23.13 10.74 19.43
CA GLY A 390 24.43 10.13 19.72
C GLY A 390 25.35 9.90 18.52
N VAL A 391 24.87 10.10 17.28
CA VAL A 391 25.68 10.01 16.05
C VAL A 391 25.40 11.23 15.17
N HIS A 392 25.88 12.41 15.58
CA HIS A 392 25.69 13.64 14.82
C HIS A 392 26.86 13.85 13.87
N ASN A 393 26.63 13.61 12.58
CA ASN A 393 27.51 14.06 11.53
C ASN A 393 26.88 15.29 10.89
N TYR A 394 27.58 16.42 10.96
CA TYR A 394 27.14 17.67 10.32
C TYR A 394 27.89 17.87 9.02
N ILE A 395 27.17 18.30 7.98
CA ILE A 395 27.73 18.60 6.67
C ILE A 395 27.49 20.07 6.36
N ASN A 396 28.58 20.80 6.15
CA ASN A 396 28.51 22.12 5.54
C ASN A 396 28.37 21.97 4.02
N ILE A 397 27.17 22.25 3.49
CA ILE A 397 26.86 22.01 2.07
C ILE A 397 27.71 22.90 1.14
N SER A 398 28.23 24.01 1.65
CA SER A 398 29.07 24.96 0.91
C SER A 398 30.47 24.39 0.60
N GLU A 399 30.93 23.41 1.38
CA GLU A 399 32.26 22.82 1.21
C GLU A 399 32.31 21.92 -0.04
N PRO A 400 33.42 21.93 -0.80
CA PRO A 400 33.53 21.19 -2.06
C PRO A 400 33.43 19.67 -1.87
N LYS A 401 34.00 19.13 -0.79
CA LYS A 401 34.03 17.70 -0.46
C LYS A 401 33.85 17.50 1.04
N HIS A 402 33.36 16.33 1.41
CA HIS A 402 33.23 15.89 2.80
C HIS A 402 33.93 14.53 3.00
N TRP A 403 34.33 14.19 4.23
CA TRP A 403 35.00 12.90 4.51
C TRP A 403 34.07 11.70 4.32
N TRP A 404 32.77 11.88 4.57
CA TRP A 404 31.75 10.86 4.35
C TRP A 404 31.46 10.72 2.86
N SER A 405 31.89 9.60 2.27
CA SER A 405 31.93 9.39 0.81
C SER A 405 30.58 9.52 0.13
N TRP A 406 29.49 9.12 0.80
CA TRP A 406 28.13 9.17 0.26
C TRP A 406 27.69 10.60 -0.11
N TRP A 407 28.13 11.62 0.65
CA TRP A 407 27.88 13.02 0.31
C TRP A 407 28.51 13.42 -1.03
N ASN A 408 29.67 12.87 -1.38
CA ASN A 408 30.38 13.23 -2.60
C ASN A 408 29.83 12.52 -3.85
N MET A 409 28.95 11.52 -3.68
CA MET A 409 28.32 10.78 -4.77
C MET A 409 27.11 11.52 -5.34
N ASN A 410 26.59 11.08 -6.49
CA ASN A 410 25.42 11.69 -7.14
C ASN A 410 24.16 11.71 -6.26
N ILE A 411 24.03 10.76 -5.34
CA ILE A 411 22.91 10.63 -4.39
C ILE A 411 23.02 11.56 -3.17
N GLY A 412 24.18 12.24 -3.01
CA GLY A 412 24.47 13.15 -1.91
C GLY A 412 24.36 14.60 -2.35
N LYS A 413 25.50 15.27 -2.48
CA LYS A 413 25.61 16.70 -2.81
C LYS A 413 24.86 17.05 -4.09
N PRO A 414 25.09 16.40 -5.26
CA PRO A 414 24.39 16.78 -6.50
C PRO A 414 22.87 16.64 -6.38
N ALA A 415 22.37 15.54 -5.81
CA ALA A 415 20.94 15.33 -5.54
C ALA A 415 20.37 16.41 -4.60
N PHE A 416 21.10 16.79 -3.56
CA PHE A 416 20.68 17.82 -2.62
C PHE A 416 20.60 19.20 -3.29
N TYR A 417 21.57 19.57 -4.14
CA TYR A 417 21.51 20.83 -4.89
C TYR A 417 20.34 20.88 -5.88
N LYS A 418 20.09 19.80 -6.62
CA LYS A 418 18.91 19.69 -7.49
C LYS A 418 17.61 19.85 -6.70
N THR A 419 17.55 19.28 -5.50
CA THR A 419 16.42 19.44 -4.58
C THR A 419 16.23 20.91 -4.16
N LEU A 420 17.31 21.62 -3.82
CA LEU A 420 17.25 23.04 -3.49
C LEU A 420 16.80 23.90 -4.67
N GLU A 421 17.20 23.54 -5.89
CA GLU A 421 16.73 24.17 -7.12
C GLU A 421 15.23 23.92 -7.33
N ASP A 422 14.78 22.68 -7.16
CA ASP A 422 13.35 22.31 -7.20
C ASP A 422 12.54 23.13 -6.17
N PHE A 423 13.04 23.32 -4.95
CA PHE A 423 12.38 24.15 -3.92
C PHE A 423 12.29 25.63 -4.31
N LYS A 424 13.28 26.17 -5.02
CA LYS A 424 13.29 27.57 -5.47
C LYS A 424 12.37 27.82 -6.66
N SER A 425 12.13 26.79 -7.50
CA SER A 425 11.29 26.92 -8.69
C SER A 425 9.85 27.33 -8.37
N ASN A 426 9.36 27.06 -7.14
CA ASN A 426 8.00 27.38 -6.65
C ASN A 426 6.84 26.92 -7.56
N GLN A 427 7.10 26.00 -8.49
CA GLN A 427 6.05 25.45 -9.34
C GLN A 427 5.21 24.47 -8.52
N SER A 428 3.91 24.74 -8.42
CA SER A 428 2.90 23.84 -7.87
C SER A 428 3.13 23.45 -6.39
N VAL A 429 3.49 24.43 -5.55
CA VAL A 429 3.56 24.25 -4.08
C VAL A 429 2.14 24.24 -3.51
N PRO A 430 1.67 23.13 -2.89
CA PRO A 430 0.34 23.07 -2.29
C PRO A 430 0.20 24.02 -1.09
N GLU A 431 -1.03 24.47 -0.80
CA GLU A 431 -1.32 25.42 0.29
C GLU A 431 -0.88 24.94 1.68
N TYR A 432 -0.91 23.63 1.94
CA TYR A 432 -0.45 23.03 3.21
C TYR A 432 1.07 23.01 3.36
N ILE A 433 1.81 23.28 2.28
CA ILE A 433 3.23 23.54 2.31
C ILE A 433 3.37 25.04 2.53
N ASN A 434 3.92 25.41 3.69
CA ASN A 434 4.37 26.78 3.93
C ASN A 434 5.44 27.16 2.89
N ASN A 435 6.07 28.33 3.05
CA ASN A 435 7.20 28.66 2.19
C ASN A 435 8.35 27.63 2.36
N THR A 436 8.88 27.11 1.25
CA THR A 436 10.05 26.22 1.24
C THR A 436 11.28 26.87 1.88
N SER A 437 11.35 28.21 1.90
CA SER A 437 12.38 28.94 2.64
C SER A 437 12.29 28.73 4.15
N PHE A 438 11.10 28.74 4.74
CA PHE A 438 10.92 28.54 6.18
C PHE A 438 11.34 27.15 6.62
N PHE A 439 11.10 26.15 5.77
CA PHE A 439 11.60 24.79 6.00
C PHE A 439 13.14 24.76 6.06
N LEU A 440 13.82 25.38 5.09
CA LEU A 440 15.29 25.45 5.09
C LEU A 440 15.84 26.26 6.26
N ASP A 441 15.19 27.37 6.61
CA ASP A 441 15.56 28.17 7.79
C ASP A 441 15.42 27.34 9.07
N SER A 442 14.40 26.50 9.18
CA SER A 442 14.21 25.58 10.31
C SER A 442 15.34 24.54 10.38
N VAL A 443 15.73 23.96 9.24
CA VAL A 443 16.88 23.03 9.16
C VAL A 443 18.17 23.69 9.66
N TRP A 444 18.46 24.93 9.26
CA TRP A 444 19.67 25.63 9.67
C TRP A 444 19.61 26.16 11.11
N ASN A 445 18.44 26.59 11.57
CA ASN A 445 18.24 27.00 12.97
C ASN A 445 18.50 25.82 13.91
N PHE A 446 18.13 24.61 13.51
CA PHE A 446 18.42 23.41 14.29
C PHE A 446 19.92 23.18 14.52
N THR A 447 20.75 23.39 13.50
CA THR A 447 22.22 23.24 13.61
C THR A 447 22.91 24.47 14.21
N GLY A 448 22.18 25.59 14.35
CA GLY A 448 22.72 26.88 14.75
C GLY A 448 23.66 27.51 13.70
N GLN A 449 23.76 26.92 12.50
CA GLN A 449 24.67 27.35 11.45
C GLN A 449 23.99 27.29 10.08
N ARG A 450 24.11 28.40 9.33
CA ARG A 450 23.62 28.45 7.96
C ARG A 450 24.38 27.46 7.08
N CYS A 451 23.69 26.83 6.13
CA CYS A 451 24.28 25.87 5.19
C CYS A 451 24.81 24.59 5.85
N VAL A 452 24.49 24.32 7.12
CA VAL A 452 24.87 23.08 7.80
C VAL A 452 23.64 22.21 7.98
N ILE A 453 23.73 20.97 7.52
CA ILE A 453 22.69 19.94 7.67
C ILE A 453 23.21 18.79 8.54
N GLU A 454 22.31 18.06 9.19
CA GLU A 454 22.62 16.83 9.89
C GLU A 454 22.41 15.63 8.95
N VAL A 455 23.30 14.65 9.04
CA VAL A 455 23.10 13.31 8.45
C VAL A 455 23.13 12.26 9.54
N SER A 456 22.26 11.27 9.42
CA SER A 456 22.08 10.24 10.45
C SER A 456 21.42 8.98 9.89
N LEU A 457 21.61 7.87 10.59
CA LEU A 457 20.96 6.61 10.27
C LEU A 457 19.45 6.76 10.38
N SER A 458 18.74 6.25 9.38
CA SER A 458 17.28 6.40 9.28
C SER A 458 16.59 5.06 9.01
N ASP A 459 17.11 3.98 9.61
CA ASP A 459 16.51 2.64 9.54
C ASP A 459 15.25 2.51 10.41
N LEU A 460 14.99 3.46 11.31
CA LEU A 460 13.80 3.50 12.16
C LEU A 460 13.39 4.94 12.45
N TYR A 461 12.17 5.31 12.08
CA TYR A 461 11.61 6.63 12.38
C TYR A 461 10.08 6.61 12.33
N TYR A 462 9.46 7.58 12.99
CA TYR A 462 8.00 7.76 13.02
C TYR A 462 7.62 9.13 12.48
N ILE A 463 6.64 9.17 11.58
CA ILE A 463 6.03 10.39 11.02
C ILE A 463 4.65 10.61 11.68
N PRO A 464 4.44 11.70 12.43
CA PRO A 464 3.15 11.99 13.03
C PRO A 464 2.12 12.38 11.96
N TYR A 465 0.86 11.96 12.14
CA TYR A 465 -0.21 12.17 11.16
C TYR A 465 -0.43 13.65 10.82
N VAL A 466 -0.25 14.54 11.80
CA VAL A 466 -0.39 16.00 11.64
C VAL A 466 0.65 16.61 10.68
N LYS A 467 1.83 15.99 10.55
CA LYS A 467 2.92 16.45 9.66
C LYS A 467 3.05 15.63 8.38
N ARG A 468 2.21 14.59 8.20
CA ARG A 468 2.34 13.60 7.11
C ARG A 468 2.30 14.20 5.70
N LEU A 469 1.43 15.18 5.45
CA LEU A 469 1.29 15.77 4.11
C LEU A 469 2.53 16.60 3.73
N GLN A 470 3.07 17.34 4.71
CA GLN A 470 4.31 18.09 4.54
C GLN A 470 5.48 17.13 4.32
N ALA A 471 5.64 16.14 5.20
CA ALA A 471 6.67 15.12 5.09
C ALA A 471 6.62 14.39 3.75
N SER A 472 5.43 13.92 3.34
CA SER A 472 5.21 13.25 2.06
C SER A 472 5.64 14.12 0.88
N TRP A 473 5.27 15.40 0.86
CA TRP A 473 5.63 16.29 -0.25
C TRP A 473 7.15 16.49 -0.37
N TYR A 474 7.84 16.76 0.75
CA TYR A 474 9.29 16.92 0.76
C TYR A 474 10.01 15.62 0.37
N LEU A 475 9.59 14.48 0.92
CA LEU A 475 10.13 13.17 0.57
C LEU A 475 9.93 12.84 -0.92
N THR A 476 8.79 13.21 -1.53
CA THR A 476 8.59 13.04 -2.98
C THR A 476 9.57 13.88 -3.80
N LYS A 477 9.90 15.11 -3.38
CA LYS A 477 10.93 15.93 -4.04
C LYS A 477 12.33 15.34 -3.86
N PHE A 478 12.64 14.81 -2.68
CA PHE A 478 13.89 14.11 -2.42
C PHE A 478 14.01 12.85 -3.29
N TYR A 479 12.94 12.07 -3.40
CA TYR A 479 12.86 10.89 -4.27
C TYR A 479 13.08 11.23 -5.74
N LYS A 480 12.39 12.25 -6.27
CA LYS A 480 12.57 12.74 -7.65
C LYS A 480 14.03 13.09 -7.96
N ASN A 481 14.72 13.68 -6.99
CA ASN A 481 16.13 14.06 -7.12
C ASN A 481 17.11 12.97 -6.69
N HIS A 482 16.59 11.80 -6.28
CA HIS A 482 17.34 10.61 -5.90
C HIS A 482 18.32 10.89 -4.73
N LEU A 483 17.82 11.60 -3.71
CA LEU A 483 18.58 11.97 -2.52
C LEU A 483 18.66 10.81 -1.52
N PHE A 484 19.85 10.54 -1.00
CA PHE A 484 20.07 9.42 -0.07
C PHE A 484 19.28 9.56 1.24
N LEU A 485 18.71 8.46 1.73
CA LEU A 485 17.83 8.39 2.91
C LEU A 485 18.45 9.02 4.17
N GLU A 486 19.75 8.81 4.41
CA GLU A 486 20.46 9.31 5.60
C GLU A 486 20.70 10.83 5.55
N ILE A 487 20.33 11.47 4.43
CA ILE A 487 20.26 12.92 4.27
C ILE A 487 18.79 13.37 4.26
N ALA A 488 17.96 12.69 3.47
CA ALA A 488 16.56 13.01 3.26
C ALA A 488 15.74 12.99 4.56
N VAL A 489 15.81 11.91 5.33
CA VAL A 489 14.98 11.73 6.54
C VAL A 489 15.38 12.71 7.66
N PRO A 490 16.68 12.88 8.01
CA PRO A 490 17.07 13.90 8.97
C PRO A 490 16.69 15.31 8.52
N THR A 491 16.83 15.62 7.22
CA THR A 491 16.44 16.94 6.68
C THR A 491 14.95 17.21 6.84
N ILE A 492 14.05 16.24 6.57
CA ILE A 492 12.60 16.47 6.81
C ILE A 492 12.30 16.68 8.29
N VAL A 493 12.95 15.92 9.17
CA VAL A 493 12.68 15.99 10.61
C VAL A 493 13.13 17.35 11.13
N ARG A 494 14.36 17.79 10.81
CA ARG A 494 14.88 19.09 11.27
C ARG A 494 14.17 20.28 10.64
N GLY A 495 13.54 20.09 9.47
CA GLY A 495 12.77 21.13 8.83
C GLY A 495 11.30 21.23 9.27
N LEU A 496 10.76 20.19 9.91
CA LEU A 496 9.34 20.11 10.31
C LEU A 496 9.12 19.97 11.83
N GLU A 497 10.16 19.85 12.64
CA GLU A 497 10.07 19.67 14.09
C GLU A 497 11.12 20.50 14.83
N THR A 498 10.79 20.92 16.06
CA THR A 498 11.73 21.57 16.97
C THR A 498 12.60 20.51 17.67
N LYS A 499 13.74 20.92 18.25
CA LYS A 499 14.61 19.98 18.95
C LYS A 499 13.95 19.43 20.22
N GLU A 500 13.19 20.27 20.90
CA GLU A 500 12.57 20.00 22.20
C GLU A 500 11.37 19.06 22.08
N ASP A 501 10.66 19.12 20.96
CA ASP A 501 9.45 18.33 20.72
C ASP A 501 9.74 16.94 20.14
N MET A 502 10.96 16.71 19.64
CA MET A 502 11.35 15.42 19.09
C MET A 502 11.43 14.32 20.15
N VAL A 503 10.97 13.12 19.78
CA VAL A 503 11.07 11.94 20.63
C VAL A 503 12.27 11.09 20.21
N PRO A 504 13.32 10.99 21.04
CA PRO A 504 14.46 10.15 20.73
C PRO A 504 14.16 8.67 20.95
N ILE A 505 14.62 7.83 20.02
CA ILE A 505 14.64 6.38 20.10
C ILE A 505 16.08 5.95 20.37
N ASN A 506 16.39 5.63 21.63
CA ASN A 506 17.72 5.14 21.99
C ASN A 506 17.95 3.73 21.43
N GLY A 507 19.08 3.49 20.79
CA GLY A 507 19.48 2.13 20.43
C GLY A 507 20.88 2.02 19.89
N SER A 508 21.12 0.97 19.10
CA SER A 508 22.46 0.68 18.59
C SER A 508 22.44 0.18 17.17
N SER A 509 23.36 0.73 16.38
CA SER A 509 23.64 0.35 15.01
C SER A 509 25.09 -0.12 14.92
N ILE A 510 25.30 -1.35 14.45
CA ILE A 510 26.65 -1.94 14.33
C ILE A 510 27.11 -2.06 12.87
N TRP A 511 28.43 -2.04 12.67
CA TRP A 511 29.07 -1.94 11.37
C TRP A 511 30.17 -2.98 11.17
N GLY A 512 30.55 -3.20 9.92
CA GLY A 512 31.70 -4.04 9.57
C GLY A 512 31.61 -5.46 10.12
N GLY A 513 32.72 -5.95 10.69
CA GLY A 513 32.85 -7.31 11.19
C GLY A 513 31.87 -7.68 12.31
N ASP A 514 31.37 -6.70 13.06
CA ASP A 514 30.41 -6.93 14.15
C ASP A 514 29.07 -7.48 13.64
N ARG A 515 28.71 -7.20 12.38
CA ARG A 515 27.51 -7.73 11.72
C ARG A 515 27.52 -9.25 11.55
N SER A 516 28.66 -9.90 11.70
CA SER A 516 28.75 -11.38 11.64
C SER A 516 28.18 -12.06 12.88
N ARG A 517 28.13 -11.36 14.02
CA ARG A 517 27.56 -11.84 15.30
C ARG A 517 26.79 -10.72 15.99
N PRO A 518 25.69 -10.25 15.39
CA PRO A 518 25.03 -9.02 15.79
C PRO A 518 24.50 -9.08 17.23
N PHE A 519 23.99 -10.24 17.64
CA PHE A 519 23.36 -10.41 18.95
C PHE A 519 24.32 -10.20 20.14
N LYS A 520 25.63 -10.29 19.94
CA LYS A 520 26.63 -9.96 20.98
C LYS A 520 26.48 -8.52 21.50
N PHE A 521 26.00 -7.62 20.65
CA PHE A 521 25.84 -6.20 20.94
C PHE A 521 24.39 -5.84 21.30
N TYR A 522 23.49 -6.82 21.32
CA TYR A 522 22.10 -6.61 21.65
C TYR A 522 21.94 -6.25 23.13
N SER A 523 21.34 -5.09 23.40
CA SER A 523 21.04 -4.63 24.75
C SER A 523 19.58 -4.85 25.10
N LYS A 524 19.29 -5.34 26.32
CA LYS A 524 17.92 -5.43 26.85
C LYS A 524 17.30 -4.08 27.22
N VAL A 525 18.11 -3.03 27.37
CA VAL A 525 17.65 -1.69 27.78
C VAL A 525 17.31 -0.80 26.58
N GLN A 526 18.08 -0.90 25.50
CA GLN A 526 17.90 -0.07 24.30
C GLN A 526 16.61 -0.39 23.55
N SER A 527 15.97 0.62 22.97
CA SER A 527 14.66 0.52 22.31
C SER A 527 14.73 -0.05 20.89
N PHE A 528 15.86 0.13 20.19
CA PHE A 528 16.06 -0.44 18.85
C PHE A 528 17.44 -1.09 18.71
N PHE A 529 17.57 -2.01 17.75
CA PHE A 529 18.84 -2.61 17.37
C PHE A 529 18.91 -2.90 15.86
N HIS A 530 20.02 -2.55 15.22
CA HIS A 530 20.28 -2.73 13.79
C HIS A 530 21.75 -3.10 13.51
N PRO A 531 22.06 -3.92 12.50
CA PRO A 531 21.16 -4.81 11.77
C PRO A 531 20.95 -6.16 12.46
N MET A 532 19.79 -6.77 12.21
CA MET A 532 19.37 -8.07 12.71
C MET A 532 18.48 -8.78 11.68
N LYS A 533 19.11 -9.46 10.73
CA LYS A 533 18.38 -10.26 9.73
C LYS A 533 17.97 -11.62 10.30
N ILE A 534 16.69 -11.77 10.66
CA ILE A 534 16.17 -12.94 11.40
C ILE A 534 16.20 -14.22 10.57
N SER A 535 16.10 -14.13 9.24
CA SER A 535 16.19 -15.28 8.35
C SER A 535 17.55 -15.99 8.37
N ILE A 536 18.58 -15.42 9.00
CA ILE A 536 19.87 -16.08 9.23
C ILE A 536 19.74 -17.04 10.43
N PRO A 537 20.08 -18.34 10.30
CA PRO A 537 19.84 -19.34 11.36
C PRO A 537 20.42 -19.00 12.74
N ALA A 538 21.64 -18.45 12.80
CA ALA A 538 22.26 -18.04 14.06
C ALA A 538 21.47 -16.91 14.74
N THR A 539 21.08 -15.90 13.95
CA THR A 539 20.24 -14.80 14.41
C THR A 539 18.86 -15.27 14.88
N LEU A 540 18.23 -16.20 14.15
CA LEU A 540 16.93 -16.76 14.52
C LEU A 540 16.98 -17.40 15.91
N LEU A 541 18.02 -18.17 16.20
CA LEU A 541 18.18 -18.81 17.51
C LEU A 541 18.26 -17.76 18.63
N ASP A 542 19.02 -16.71 18.44
CA ASP A 542 19.15 -15.62 19.42
C ASP A 542 17.82 -14.87 19.63
N VAL A 543 17.10 -14.57 18.54
CA VAL A 543 15.77 -13.96 18.58
C VAL A 543 14.79 -14.86 19.34
N CYS A 544 14.80 -16.17 19.07
CA CYS A 544 13.91 -17.13 19.73
C CYS A 544 14.23 -17.33 21.22
N ASN A 545 15.49 -17.19 21.63
CA ASN A 545 15.90 -17.40 23.02
C ASN A 545 15.74 -16.14 23.89
N VAL A 546 15.73 -14.94 23.28
CA VAL A 546 15.73 -13.69 24.05
C VAL A 546 14.60 -12.75 23.62
N TYR A 547 14.53 -12.39 22.34
CA TYR A 547 13.62 -11.34 21.89
C TYR A 547 12.15 -11.78 21.86
N ALA A 548 11.85 -12.94 21.28
CA ALA A 548 10.49 -13.47 21.22
C ALA A 548 9.89 -13.76 22.63
N PRO A 549 10.65 -14.31 23.60
CA PRO A 549 10.23 -14.36 24.99
C PRO A 549 9.92 -12.98 25.60
N ASP A 550 10.75 -11.97 25.31
CA ASP A 550 10.54 -10.61 25.79
C ASP A 550 9.26 -9.99 25.15
N VAL A 551 8.97 -10.26 23.87
CA VAL A 551 7.69 -9.87 23.22
C VAL A 551 6.50 -10.48 23.96
N LEU A 552 6.52 -11.80 24.19
CA LEU A 552 5.44 -12.50 24.89
C LEU A 552 5.23 -11.95 26.30
N LYS A 553 6.32 -11.69 27.02
CA LYS A 553 6.28 -11.19 28.40
C LYS A 553 5.76 -9.75 28.47
N TYR A 554 6.36 -8.84 27.71
CA TYR A 554 6.13 -7.41 27.85
C TYR A 554 4.89 -6.93 27.09
N SER A 555 4.47 -7.63 26.04
CA SER A 555 3.32 -7.22 25.23
C SER A 555 2.06 -8.02 25.54
N PHE A 556 2.19 -9.27 25.98
CA PHE A 556 1.06 -10.18 26.20
C PHE A 556 0.97 -10.76 27.61
N GLY A 557 1.94 -10.49 28.50
CA GLY A 557 1.92 -11.01 29.87
C GLY A 557 2.19 -12.50 30.01
N LEU A 558 2.72 -13.10 28.96
CA LEU A 558 2.97 -14.53 28.90
C LEU A 558 4.39 -14.83 29.35
N THR A 559 4.53 -15.78 30.27
CA THR A 559 5.84 -16.31 30.65
C THR A 559 6.01 -17.70 30.06
N ILE A 560 7.22 -17.99 29.58
CA ILE A 560 7.56 -19.32 29.06
C ILE A 560 8.22 -20.12 30.19
N SER A 561 7.78 -21.36 30.41
CA SER A 561 8.55 -22.26 31.27
C SER A 561 9.75 -22.77 30.49
N ASN A 562 10.95 -22.32 30.82
CA ASN A 562 12.18 -22.89 30.26
C ASN A 562 12.32 -24.35 30.73
N THR A 563 12.10 -25.32 29.84
CA THR A 563 12.60 -26.70 30.02
C THR A 563 13.97 -26.94 29.41
N THR A 564 14.65 -25.90 28.92
CA THR A 564 16.01 -26.02 28.39
C THR A 564 16.90 -24.94 28.98
N MET A 565 17.55 -25.26 30.10
CA MET A 565 18.91 -24.77 30.32
C MET A 565 19.77 -25.34 29.19
N VAL A 566 20.45 -24.48 28.46
CA VAL A 566 21.67 -24.83 27.73
C VAL A 566 22.81 -24.12 28.42
#